data_AF-A0A9X0CFI8-F1
#
_entry.id   AF-A0A9X0CFI8-F1
#
_cell.length_a   1.000
_cell.length_b   1.000
_cell.length_c   1.000
_cell.angle_alpha   90.00
_cell.angle_beta   90.00
_cell.angle_gamma   90.00
#
_symmetry.space_group_name_H-M   'P 1'
#
loop_
_entity.id
_entity.type
_entity.pdbx_description
1 polymer ?
#
loop_
_entity_poly.entity_id
_entity_poly.type
_entity_poly.pdbx_seq_one_letter_code
_entity_poly.pdbx_strand_id
1 'polypeptide(L)'
;MFHEERLAIAEEFNDKPAERRACSNLGNAHVFLGEFEVAAEYYKRTLAISRELGDRAIEAQACYSLGNTYTLLRDYREAVDFHSRHLEIAQELGDRVGEGRACWSLGNAHTALSNHETALDFAQKHLEISKEVGDRTGQITAQMNISDLRSLLGIEDDSPRETNSNNSVATGNAESVHRSSPGSIKQLFNRKFSHSDAEKERPRLHLVMVQLKLGHRL
;
A
#
# COMPACT_ATOMS: atom_id res chain seq x y z
N MET A 1 -12.00 -18.37 -15.82
CA MET A 1 -12.00 -19.76 -16.32
C MET A 1 -11.08 -20.68 -15.51
N PHE A 2 -9.76 -20.72 -15.69
CA PHE A 2 -8.90 -21.71 -14.99
C PHE A 2 -8.97 -21.71 -13.46
N HIS A 3 -9.13 -20.56 -12.81
CA HIS A 3 -9.20 -20.51 -11.34
C HIS A 3 -10.60 -20.81 -10.79
N GLU A 4 -11.67 -20.55 -11.56
CA GLU A 4 -13.05 -20.87 -11.17
C GLU A 4 -13.30 -22.38 -11.26
N GLU A 5 -12.80 -23.03 -12.32
CA GLU A 5 -12.85 -24.49 -12.45
C GLU A 5 -12.06 -25.18 -11.32
N ARG A 6 -10.87 -24.66 -11.01
CA ARG A 6 -10.06 -25.16 -9.88
C ARG A 6 -10.75 -24.95 -8.54
N LEU A 7 -11.51 -23.86 -8.36
CA LEU A 7 -12.29 -23.62 -7.16
C LEU A 7 -13.41 -24.65 -7.04
N ALA A 8 -14.18 -24.88 -8.11
CA ALA A 8 -15.28 -25.84 -8.12
C ALA A 8 -14.79 -27.27 -7.80
N ILE A 9 -13.67 -27.71 -8.39
CA ILE A 9 -13.07 -29.02 -8.08
C ILE A 9 -12.61 -29.06 -6.61
N ALA A 10 -11.94 -28.01 -6.13
CA ALA A 10 -11.48 -28.00 -4.73
C ALA A 10 -12.64 -28.06 -3.73
N GLU A 11 -13.76 -27.39 -4.02
CA GLU A 11 -15.00 -27.47 -3.23
C GLU A 11 -15.61 -28.88 -3.26
N GLU A 12 -15.71 -29.49 -4.45
CA GLU A 12 -16.26 -30.84 -4.63
C GLU A 12 -15.51 -31.90 -3.82
N PHE A 13 -14.19 -31.80 -3.78
CA PHE A 13 -13.33 -32.73 -3.04
C PHE A 13 -12.98 -32.27 -1.62
N ASN A 14 -13.53 -31.14 -1.17
CA ASN A 14 -13.24 -30.51 0.12
C ASN A 14 -11.73 -30.28 0.37
N ASP A 15 -10.97 -29.96 -0.67
CA ASP A 15 -9.54 -29.61 -0.59
C ASP A 15 -9.38 -28.13 -0.19
N LYS A 16 -9.42 -27.88 1.12
CA LYS A 16 -9.30 -26.54 1.70
C LYS A 16 -8.03 -25.79 1.25
N PRO A 17 -6.82 -26.41 1.25
CA PRO A 17 -5.64 -25.75 0.70
C PRO A 17 -5.77 -25.34 -0.77
N ALA A 18 -6.36 -26.17 -1.63
CA ALA A 18 -6.58 -25.83 -3.04
C ALA A 18 -7.64 -24.74 -3.22
N GLU A 19 -8.74 -24.82 -2.47
CA GLU A 19 -9.82 -23.83 -2.43
C GLU A 19 -9.25 -22.45 -2.10
N ARG A 20 -8.48 -22.35 -1.00
CA ARG A 20 -7.79 -21.12 -0.56
C ARG A 20 -6.89 -20.53 -1.65
N ARG A 21 -6.09 -21.37 -2.32
CA ARG A 21 -5.20 -20.91 -3.41
C ARG A 21 -6.00 -20.42 -4.62
N ALA A 22 -7.10 -21.08 -4.96
CA ALA A 22 -7.97 -20.65 -6.05
C ALA A 22 -8.62 -19.30 -5.73
N CYS A 23 -9.18 -19.13 -4.53
CA CYS A 23 -9.76 -17.87 -4.07
C CYS A 23 -8.73 -16.74 -4.09
N SER A 24 -7.53 -16.94 -3.55
CA SER A 24 -6.49 -15.89 -3.55
C SER A 24 -6.14 -15.44 -4.98
N ASN A 25 -6.03 -16.38 -5.92
CA ASN A 25 -5.77 -16.06 -7.33
C ASN A 25 -6.94 -15.33 -8.01
N LEU A 26 -8.17 -15.71 -7.71
CA LEU A 26 -9.36 -15.01 -8.20
C LEU A 26 -9.43 -13.58 -7.65
N GLY A 27 -9.15 -13.39 -6.36
CA GLY A 27 -9.04 -12.06 -5.75
C GLY A 27 -8.04 -11.18 -6.51
N ASN A 28 -6.85 -11.70 -6.80
CA ASN A 28 -5.83 -10.98 -7.57
C ASN A 28 -6.33 -10.63 -8.99
N ALA A 29 -6.97 -11.59 -9.68
CA ALA A 29 -7.50 -11.37 -11.02
C ALA A 29 -8.56 -10.26 -11.03
N HIS A 30 -9.48 -10.26 -10.08
CA HIS A 30 -10.53 -9.25 -9.96
C HIS A 30 -9.97 -7.86 -9.60
N VAL A 31 -8.92 -7.78 -8.77
CA VAL A 31 -8.19 -6.51 -8.58
C VAL A 31 -7.64 -5.98 -9.90
N PHE A 32 -7.06 -6.83 -10.76
CA PHE A 32 -6.56 -6.39 -12.08
C PHE A 32 -7.67 -5.96 -13.03
N LEU A 33 -8.88 -6.48 -12.89
CA LEU A 33 -10.06 -6.09 -13.66
C LEU A 33 -10.74 -4.82 -13.09
N GLY A 34 -10.34 -4.36 -11.91
CA GLY A 34 -10.99 -3.23 -11.23
C GLY A 34 -12.28 -3.61 -10.50
N GLU A 35 -12.55 -4.90 -10.34
CA GLU A 35 -13.74 -5.47 -9.70
C GLU A 35 -13.45 -5.69 -8.21
N PHE A 36 -13.29 -4.59 -7.47
CA PHE A 36 -12.73 -4.63 -6.12
C PHE A 36 -13.66 -5.28 -5.09
N GLU A 37 -14.97 -5.13 -5.21
CA GLU A 37 -15.95 -5.80 -4.35
C GLU A 37 -15.87 -7.32 -4.52
N VAL A 38 -15.77 -7.79 -5.77
CA VAL A 38 -15.63 -9.22 -6.07
C VAL A 38 -14.29 -9.75 -5.54
N ALA A 39 -13.22 -8.97 -5.70
CA ALA A 39 -11.92 -9.31 -5.13
C ALA A 39 -11.97 -9.46 -3.60
N ALA A 40 -12.66 -8.55 -2.91
CA ALA A 40 -12.81 -8.58 -1.47
C ALA A 40 -13.49 -9.87 -1.00
N GLU A 41 -14.54 -10.33 -1.69
CA GLU A 41 -15.21 -11.59 -1.35
C GLU A 41 -14.29 -12.80 -1.46
N TYR A 42 -13.48 -12.88 -2.53
CA TYR A 42 -12.50 -13.95 -2.67
C TYR A 42 -11.37 -13.90 -1.61
N TYR A 43 -10.92 -12.70 -1.23
CA TYR A 43 -9.93 -12.58 -0.17
C TYR A 43 -10.52 -12.88 1.22
N LYS A 44 -11.78 -12.53 1.50
CA LYS A 44 -12.48 -12.94 2.74
C LYS A 44 -12.59 -14.46 2.84
N ARG A 45 -12.86 -15.13 1.72
CA ARG A 45 -12.86 -16.60 1.66
C ARG A 45 -11.46 -17.17 1.91
N THR A 46 -10.43 -16.59 1.29
CA THR A 46 -9.03 -16.95 1.54
C THR A 46 -8.68 -16.80 3.03
N LEU A 47 -9.11 -15.70 3.65
CA LEU A 47 -8.90 -15.40 5.07
C LEU A 47 -9.59 -16.45 5.96
N ALA A 48 -10.86 -16.75 5.71
CA ALA A 48 -11.62 -17.74 6.47
C ALA A 48 -10.94 -19.12 6.45
N ILE A 49 -10.53 -19.58 5.26
CA ILE A 49 -9.86 -20.88 5.12
C ILE A 49 -8.46 -20.86 5.75
N SER A 50 -7.71 -19.75 5.65
CA SER A 50 -6.40 -19.64 6.31
C SER A 50 -6.50 -19.78 7.82
N ARG A 51 -7.55 -19.22 8.44
CA ARG A 51 -7.85 -19.38 9.87
C ARG A 51 -8.24 -20.81 10.21
N GLU A 52 -9.10 -21.43 9.41
CA GLU A 52 -9.48 -22.84 9.56
C GLU A 52 -8.25 -23.78 9.55
N LEU A 53 -7.30 -23.51 8.67
CA LEU A 53 -6.06 -24.28 8.53
C LEU A 53 -4.95 -23.87 9.51
N GLY A 54 -5.12 -22.81 10.30
CA GLY A 54 -4.09 -22.28 11.20
C GLY A 54 -2.87 -21.67 10.50
N ASP A 55 -2.98 -21.29 9.23
CA ASP A 55 -1.87 -20.74 8.44
C ASP A 55 -1.78 -19.22 8.63
N ARG A 56 -1.04 -18.82 9.67
CA ARG A 56 -0.87 -17.40 10.06
C ARG A 56 -0.22 -16.56 8.95
N ALA A 57 0.73 -17.12 8.21
CA ALA A 57 1.39 -16.37 7.13
C ALA A 57 0.41 -16.02 6.02
N ILE A 58 -0.45 -16.96 5.61
CA ILE A 58 -1.48 -16.70 4.61
C ILE A 58 -2.61 -15.83 5.17
N GLU A 59 -2.93 -15.94 6.47
CA GLU A 59 -3.87 -15.01 7.12
C GLU A 59 -3.38 -13.57 7.02
N ALA A 60 -2.09 -13.33 7.32
CA ALA A 60 -1.46 -12.02 7.19
C ALA A 60 -1.54 -11.49 5.75
N GLN A 61 -1.23 -12.32 4.75
CA GLN A 61 -1.31 -11.94 3.34
C GLN A 61 -2.75 -11.63 2.91
N ALA A 62 -3.74 -12.41 3.36
CA ALA A 62 -5.15 -12.15 3.05
C ALA A 62 -5.63 -10.83 3.67
N CYS A 63 -5.24 -10.53 4.92
CA CYS A 63 -5.50 -9.24 5.56
C CYS A 63 -4.83 -8.08 4.81
N TYR A 64 -3.58 -8.25 4.38
CA TYR A 64 -2.88 -7.23 3.58
C TYR A 64 -3.62 -6.95 2.26
N SER A 65 -4.01 -8.00 1.53
CA SER A 65 -4.77 -7.88 0.29
C SER A 65 -6.13 -7.21 0.51
N LEU A 66 -6.87 -7.59 1.56
CA LEU A 66 -8.14 -6.96 1.92
C LEU A 66 -7.96 -5.47 2.23
N GLY A 67 -6.98 -5.10 3.05
CA GLY A 67 -6.73 -3.69 3.37
C GLY A 67 -6.42 -2.85 2.13
N ASN A 68 -5.63 -3.39 1.19
CA ASN A 68 -5.37 -2.74 -0.09
C ASN A 68 -6.65 -2.62 -0.94
N THR A 69 -7.45 -3.68 -1.01
CA THR A 69 -8.72 -3.69 -1.76
C THR A 69 -9.70 -2.66 -1.18
N TYR A 70 -9.84 -2.57 0.13
CA TYR A 70 -10.70 -1.58 0.79
C TYR A 70 -10.17 -0.14 0.64
N THR A 71 -8.85 0.04 0.58
CA THR A 71 -8.25 1.33 0.19
C THR A 71 -8.65 1.73 -1.24
N LEU A 72 -8.66 0.79 -2.19
CA LEU A 72 -9.10 1.04 -3.58
C LEU A 72 -10.60 1.35 -3.66
N LEU A 73 -11.40 0.70 -2.81
CA LEU A 73 -12.84 1.00 -2.61
C LEU A 73 -13.08 2.34 -1.89
N ARG A 74 -12.04 2.98 -1.36
CA ARG A 74 -12.11 4.19 -0.51
C ARG A 74 -12.88 3.98 0.79
N ASP A 75 -13.04 2.73 1.23
CA ASP A 75 -13.51 2.40 2.58
C ASP A 75 -12.29 2.30 3.50
N TYR A 76 -11.82 3.46 3.94
CA TYR A 76 -10.60 3.54 4.74
C TYR A 76 -10.79 2.99 6.16
N ARG A 77 -12.02 2.79 6.65
CA ARG A 77 -12.27 2.21 7.97
C ARG A 77 -12.02 0.70 7.94
N GLU A 78 -12.63 0.00 6.99
CA GLU A 78 -12.34 -1.43 6.77
C GLU A 78 -10.87 -1.65 6.41
N ALA A 79 -10.26 -0.74 5.63
CA ALA A 79 -8.84 -0.83 5.32
C ALA A 79 -7.96 -0.77 6.58
N VAL A 80 -8.29 0.11 7.54
CA VAL A 80 -7.59 0.18 8.83
C VAL A 80 -7.71 -1.12 9.62
N ASP A 81 -8.90 -1.73 9.67
CA ASP A 81 -9.11 -2.97 10.41
C ASP A 81 -8.26 -4.12 9.84
N PHE A 82 -8.26 -4.28 8.51
CA PHE A 82 -7.47 -5.32 7.86
C PHE A 82 -5.96 -5.05 7.91
N HIS A 83 -5.51 -3.81 7.75
CA HIS A 83 -4.09 -3.48 7.90
C HIS A 83 -3.60 -3.59 9.35
N SER A 84 -4.44 -3.31 10.34
CA SER A 84 -4.14 -3.51 11.76
C SER A 84 -3.98 -4.99 12.07
N ARG A 85 -4.88 -5.84 11.53
CA ARG A 85 -4.74 -7.29 11.66
C ARG A 85 -3.49 -7.81 10.97
N HIS A 86 -3.15 -7.30 9.78
CA HIS A 86 -1.89 -7.64 9.11
C HIS A 86 -0.67 -7.26 9.97
N LEU A 87 -0.67 -6.07 10.59
CA LEU A 87 0.41 -5.64 11.48
C LEU A 87 0.58 -6.59 12.67
N GLU A 88 -0.52 -6.93 13.35
CA GLU A 88 -0.53 -7.83 14.50
C GLU A 88 0.10 -9.19 14.14
N ILE A 89 -0.32 -9.79 13.02
CA ILE A 89 0.21 -11.09 12.60
C ILE A 89 1.68 -10.97 12.18
N ALA A 90 2.06 -9.89 11.48
CA ALA A 90 3.46 -9.67 11.11
C ALA A 90 4.37 -9.61 12.34
N GLN A 91 3.93 -8.95 13.41
CA GLN A 91 4.63 -8.91 14.70
C GLN A 91 4.75 -10.29 15.35
N GLU A 92 3.67 -11.07 15.37
CA GLU A 92 3.68 -12.44 15.90
C GLU A 92 4.67 -13.35 15.15
N LEU A 93 4.79 -13.16 13.83
CA LEU A 93 5.67 -13.94 12.97
C LEU A 93 7.12 -13.39 12.93
N GLY A 94 7.38 -12.23 13.53
CA GLY A 94 8.66 -11.53 13.39
C GLY A 94 8.96 -11.05 11.97
N ASP A 95 7.94 -10.88 11.13
CA ASP A 95 8.07 -10.35 9.77
C ASP A 95 8.22 -8.83 9.80
N ARG A 96 9.44 -8.37 10.05
CA ARG A 96 9.74 -6.94 10.14
C ARG A 96 9.47 -6.17 8.85
N VAL A 97 9.59 -6.82 7.69
CA VAL A 97 9.25 -6.20 6.40
C VAL A 97 7.73 -6.04 6.28
N GLY A 98 6.96 -7.06 6.67
CA GLY A 98 5.50 -7.02 6.77
C GLY A 98 5.00 -5.92 7.72
N GLU A 99 5.63 -5.78 8.89
CA GLU A 99 5.33 -4.70 9.84
C GLU A 99 5.51 -3.31 9.21
N GLY A 100 6.60 -3.11 8.48
CA GLY A 100 6.89 -1.85 7.77
C GLY A 100 5.83 -1.53 6.74
N ARG A 101 5.44 -2.53 5.94
CA ARG A 101 4.35 -2.40 4.96
C ARG A 101 3.01 -2.06 5.63
N ALA A 102 2.69 -2.71 6.75
CA ALA A 102 1.46 -2.46 7.49
C ALA A 102 1.42 -1.04 8.08
N CYS A 103 2.52 -0.58 8.68
CA CYS A 103 2.65 0.78 9.21
C CYS A 103 2.52 1.83 8.09
N TRP A 104 3.14 1.61 6.94
CA TRP A 104 2.96 2.49 5.78
C TRP A 104 1.49 2.57 5.32
N SER A 105 0.83 1.41 5.17
CA SER A 105 -0.58 1.36 4.77
C SER A 105 -1.52 2.01 5.79
N LEU A 106 -1.31 1.76 7.09
CA LEU A 106 -2.09 2.39 8.18
C LEU A 106 -1.90 3.90 8.22
N GLY A 107 -0.67 4.40 8.05
CA GLY A 107 -0.39 5.83 7.96
C GLY A 107 -1.16 6.51 6.83
N ASN A 108 -1.19 5.86 5.65
CA ASN A 108 -1.95 6.36 4.51
C ASN A 108 -3.47 6.33 4.74
N ALA A 109 -4.00 5.24 5.29
CA ALA A 109 -5.43 5.11 5.58
C ALA A 109 -5.90 6.13 6.63
N HIS A 110 -5.12 6.35 7.70
CA HIS A 110 -5.40 7.39 8.69
C HIS A 110 -5.29 8.80 8.12
N THR A 111 -4.34 9.05 7.20
CA THR A 111 -4.26 10.32 6.48
C THR A 111 -5.54 10.58 5.67
N ALA A 112 -6.05 9.56 4.98
CA ALA A 112 -7.30 9.65 4.21
C ALA A 112 -8.54 9.86 5.10
N LEU A 113 -8.50 9.39 6.35
CA LEU A 113 -9.50 9.64 7.39
C LEU A 113 -9.32 10.98 8.13
N SER A 114 -8.29 11.77 7.79
CA SER A 114 -7.91 13.00 8.51
C SER A 114 -7.47 12.79 9.97
N ASN A 115 -7.09 11.57 10.34
CA ASN A 115 -6.50 11.25 11.64
C ASN A 115 -4.99 11.51 11.62
N HIS A 116 -4.60 12.78 11.48
CA HIS A 116 -3.22 13.18 11.17
C HIS A 116 -2.20 12.82 12.26
N GLU A 117 -2.58 12.86 13.54
CA GLU A 117 -1.72 12.44 14.66
C GLU A 117 -1.40 10.95 14.58
N THR A 118 -2.43 10.10 14.44
CA THR A 118 -2.26 8.65 14.29
C THR A 118 -1.48 8.30 13.03
N ALA A 119 -1.72 9.01 11.93
CA ALA A 119 -0.96 8.82 10.70
C ALA A 119 0.52 9.13 10.89
N LEU A 120 0.85 10.17 11.68
CA LEU A 120 2.23 10.55 11.99
C LEU A 120 2.94 9.46 12.81
N ASP A 121 2.26 8.87 13.80
CA ASP A 121 2.80 7.77 14.59
C ASP A 121 3.17 6.57 13.70
N PHE A 122 2.28 6.20 12.78
CA PHE A 122 2.54 5.11 11.84
C PHE A 122 3.64 5.44 10.83
N ALA A 123 3.71 6.69 10.35
CA ALA A 123 4.79 7.12 9.46
C ALA A 123 6.16 7.09 10.17
N GLN A 124 6.21 7.43 11.46
CA GLN A 124 7.42 7.36 12.27
C GLN A 124 7.87 5.91 12.49
N LYS A 125 6.94 5.00 12.81
CA LYS A 125 7.22 3.55 12.92
C LYS A 125 7.70 2.97 11.58
N HIS A 126 7.08 3.34 10.47
CA HIS A 126 7.54 2.93 9.14
C HIS A 126 8.97 3.41 8.85
N LEU A 127 9.33 4.63 9.23
CA LEU A 127 10.70 5.14 9.10
C LEU A 127 11.70 4.34 9.94
N GLU A 128 11.36 4.04 11.19
CA GLU A 128 12.19 3.23 12.09
C GLU A 128 12.44 1.84 11.50
N ILE A 129 11.39 1.13 11.10
CA ILE A 129 11.46 -0.18 10.46
C ILE A 129 12.31 -0.12 9.19
N SER A 130 12.08 0.88 8.34
CA SER A 130 12.83 1.04 7.07
C SER A 130 14.32 1.27 7.29
N LYS A 131 14.72 1.88 8.42
CA LYS A 131 16.13 1.99 8.80
C LYS A 131 16.70 0.64 9.23
N GLU A 132 15.97 -0.09 10.07
CA GLU A 132 16.39 -1.41 10.56
C GLU A 132 16.59 -2.43 9.44
N VAL A 133 15.66 -2.49 8.48
CA VAL A 133 15.73 -3.44 7.36
C VAL A 133 16.57 -2.95 6.17
N GLY A 134 17.12 -1.73 6.27
CA GLY A 134 17.92 -1.12 5.19
C GLY A 134 17.13 -0.71 3.95
N ASP A 135 15.80 -0.55 4.04
CA ASP A 135 14.97 -0.08 2.94
C ASP A 135 15.13 1.43 2.74
N ARG A 136 16.03 1.81 1.83
CA ARG A 136 16.30 3.22 1.53
C ARG A 136 15.10 3.92 0.88
N THR A 137 14.29 3.20 0.11
CA THR A 137 13.10 3.78 -0.53
C THR A 137 12.03 4.06 0.50
N GLY A 138 11.76 3.07 1.38
CA GLY A 138 10.85 3.21 2.51
C GLY A 138 11.21 4.39 3.42
N GLN A 139 12.51 4.59 3.69
CA GLN A 139 12.99 5.76 4.46
C GLN A 139 12.59 7.09 3.82
N ILE A 140 12.83 7.26 2.52
CA ILE A 140 12.51 8.51 1.80
C ILE A 140 11.01 8.75 1.82
N THR A 141 10.21 7.73 1.53
CA THR A 141 8.74 7.83 1.54
C THR A 141 8.23 8.17 2.94
N ALA A 142 8.76 7.54 3.99
CA ALA A 142 8.35 7.83 5.36
C ALA A 142 8.69 9.27 5.76
N GLN A 143 9.88 9.78 5.41
CA GLN A 143 10.29 11.15 5.68
C GLN A 143 9.40 12.18 4.99
N MET A 144 9.03 11.93 3.72
CA MET A 144 8.08 12.78 3.02
C MET A 144 6.72 12.81 3.72
N ASN A 145 6.17 11.65 4.07
CA ASN A 145 4.89 11.55 4.78
C ASN A 145 4.93 12.28 6.14
N ILE A 146 6.03 12.12 6.90
CA ILE A 146 6.22 12.81 8.19
C ILE A 146 6.24 14.33 7.99
N SER A 147 6.98 14.83 7.00
CA SER A 147 7.04 16.27 6.69
C SER A 147 5.66 16.83 6.34
N ASP A 148 4.91 16.13 5.48
CA ASP A 148 3.56 16.54 5.08
C ASP A 148 2.60 16.56 6.28
N LEU A 149 2.65 15.53 7.13
CA LEU A 149 1.80 15.42 8.32
C LEU A 149 2.14 16.46 9.39
N ARG A 150 3.43 16.74 9.62
CA ARG A 150 3.85 17.82 10.53
C ARG A 150 3.36 19.19 10.07
N SER A 151 3.46 19.47 8.76
CA SER A 151 2.92 20.70 8.19
C SER A 151 1.41 20.82 8.38
N LEU A 152 0.65 19.73 8.21
CA LEU A 152 -0.80 19.70 8.45
C LEU A 152 -1.16 19.93 9.93
N LEU A 153 -0.33 19.46 10.85
CA LEU A 153 -0.50 19.63 12.29
C LEU A 153 0.02 20.98 12.82
N GLY A 154 0.64 21.82 11.98
CA GLY A 154 1.25 23.08 12.41
C GLY A 154 2.49 22.88 13.29
N ILE A 155 3.15 21.73 13.18
CA ILE A 155 4.41 21.43 13.87
C ILE A 155 5.54 21.91 12.95
N GLU A 156 6.10 23.09 13.24
CA GLU A 156 7.27 23.58 12.52
C GLU A 156 8.53 22.76 12.90
N ASP A 157 9.35 22.42 11.90
CA ASP A 157 10.59 21.69 12.10
C ASP A 157 11.68 22.68 12.55
N ASP A 158 12.01 22.70 13.83
CA ASP A 158 13.16 23.45 14.39
C ASP A 158 14.51 22.81 14.01
N SER A 159 14.51 21.75 13.19
CA SER A 159 15.74 21.10 12.72
C SER A 159 16.55 22.07 11.84
N PRO A 160 17.85 22.29 12.14
CA PRO A 160 18.71 23.08 11.29
C PRO A 160 18.68 22.51 9.87
N ARG A 161 18.24 23.32 8.90
CA ARG A 161 18.50 23.02 7.49
C ARG A 161 20.02 22.94 7.36
N GLU A 162 20.57 21.75 7.14
CA GLU A 162 21.93 21.62 6.62
C GLU A 162 21.94 22.26 5.24
N THR A 163 22.18 23.57 5.21
CA THR A 163 22.53 24.29 4.01
C THR A 163 23.90 23.77 3.62
N ASN A 164 23.91 22.91 2.61
CA ASN A 164 25.13 22.40 2.01
C ASN A 164 25.80 23.57 1.24
N SER A 165 26.41 24.48 2.00
CA SER A 165 27.22 25.58 1.51
C SER A 165 28.61 25.03 1.25
N ASN A 166 28.81 24.39 0.10
CA ASN A 166 30.11 24.20 -0.53
C ASN A 166 29.95 23.81 -2.00
N ASN A 167 29.83 24.82 -2.86
CA ASN A 167 30.55 24.86 -4.14
C ASN A 167 30.39 26.24 -4.81
N SER A 168 31.37 27.10 -4.57
CA SER A 168 31.64 28.31 -5.34
C SER A 168 32.91 28.10 -6.17
N VAL A 169 32.79 27.79 -7.47
CA VAL A 169 33.64 28.36 -8.54
C VAL A 169 32.89 28.33 -9.88
N ALA A 170 32.43 29.53 -10.27
CA ALA A 170 32.48 30.20 -11.57
C ALA A 170 32.24 29.49 -12.93
N THR A 171 31.24 30.06 -13.63
CA THR A 171 31.17 30.48 -15.06
C THR A 171 30.75 29.49 -16.14
N GLY A 172 29.70 29.90 -16.90
CA GLY A 172 29.39 29.41 -18.24
C GLY A 172 27.89 29.44 -18.57
N ASN A 173 27.47 30.42 -19.38
CA ASN A 173 26.12 30.59 -19.92
C ASN A 173 25.48 29.31 -20.49
N ALA A 174 24.19 29.07 -20.20
CA ALA A 174 23.18 28.68 -21.19
C ALA A 174 21.80 28.45 -20.54
N GLU A 175 20.80 29.13 -21.12
CA GLU A 175 19.41 28.70 -21.33
C GLU A 175 18.49 28.45 -20.12
N SER A 176 17.49 29.34 -20.05
CA SER A 176 16.26 29.22 -19.27
C SER A 176 15.46 27.98 -19.69
N VAL A 177 15.44 26.97 -18.82
CA VAL A 177 14.45 25.90 -18.88
C VAL A 177 13.67 25.93 -17.57
N HIS A 178 12.38 26.23 -17.67
CA HIS A 178 11.40 26.11 -16.59
C HIS A 178 11.48 24.69 -15.98
N ARG A 179 12.07 24.56 -14.79
CA ARG A 179 11.89 23.40 -13.93
C ARG A 179 10.61 23.58 -13.13
N SER A 180 9.57 22.91 -13.56
CA SER A 180 8.38 22.68 -12.74
C SER A 180 8.76 21.79 -11.55
N SER A 181 8.55 22.27 -10.32
CA SER A 181 8.65 21.44 -9.11
C SER A 181 7.76 20.19 -9.23
N PRO A 182 8.19 19.00 -8.77
CA PRO A 182 7.29 17.87 -8.66
C PRO A 182 6.16 18.22 -7.69
N GLY A 183 4.93 18.23 -8.20
CA GLY A 183 3.75 18.67 -7.45
C GLY A 183 3.50 17.83 -6.20
N SER A 184 3.11 18.52 -5.11
CA SER A 184 2.56 17.93 -3.88
C SER A 184 1.43 16.94 -4.22
N ILE A 185 1.33 15.87 -3.44
CA ILE A 185 0.34 14.77 -3.56
C ILE A 185 -1.11 15.28 -3.66
N LYS A 186 -1.41 16.50 -3.18
CA LYS A 186 -2.70 17.19 -3.39
C LYS A 186 -3.08 17.36 -4.87
N GLN A 187 -2.13 17.44 -5.80
CA GLN A 187 -2.40 17.56 -7.24
C GLN A 187 -2.67 16.22 -7.93
N LEU A 188 -2.23 15.09 -7.35
CA LEU A 188 -2.50 13.76 -7.89
C LEU A 188 -3.91 13.26 -7.57
N PHE A 189 -4.55 13.80 -6.53
CA PHE A 189 -5.82 13.30 -6.03
C PHE A 189 -7.07 14.05 -6.54
N ASN A 190 -6.90 15.22 -7.17
CA ASN A 190 -8.02 16.16 -7.41
C ASN A 190 -8.13 16.71 -8.84
N ARG A 191 -8.03 15.86 -9.86
CA ARG A 191 -8.46 16.23 -11.21
C ARG A 191 -9.84 15.62 -11.49
N LYS A 192 -10.86 16.48 -11.45
CA LYS A 192 -12.25 16.20 -11.86
C LYS A 192 -12.24 15.50 -13.23
N PHE A 193 -12.90 14.35 -13.34
CA PHE A 193 -13.26 13.78 -14.63
C PHE A 193 -14.75 14.02 -14.88
N SER A 194 -15.01 14.96 -15.78
CA SER A 194 -16.28 15.08 -16.50
C SER A 194 -16.49 13.84 -17.37
N HIS A 195 -17.75 13.41 -17.50
CA HIS A 195 -18.18 12.33 -18.39
C HIS A 195 -17.80 12.60 -19.85
N SER A 196 -16.70 12.00 -20.30
CA SER A 196 -16.32 11.69 -21.69
C SER A 196 -14.92 11.11 -21.62
N ASP A 197 -14.63 10.05 -22.40
CA ASP A 197 -13.29 9.43 -22.59
C ASP A 197 -13.05 8.13 -21.79
N ALA A 198 -13.93 7.15 -21.96
CA ALA A 198 -13.85 5.82 -21.37
C ALA A 198 -12.89 4.83 -22.08
N GLU A 199 -11.97 5.26 -22.94
CA GLU A 199 -11.17 4.30 -23.77
C GLU A 199 -9.65 4.50 -23.80
N LYS A 200 -9.03 5.36 -22.98
CA LYS A 200 -7.57 5.65 -23.12
C LYS A 200 -6.71 5.67 -21.85
N GLU A 201 -7.01 4.87 -20.82
CA GLU A 201 -6.11 4.76 -19.65
C GLU A 201 -5.68 3.32 -19.28
N ARG A 202 -4.98 2.63 -20.21
CA ARG A 202 -4.16 1.45 -19.88
C ARG A 202 -2.82 1.67 -19.12
N PRO A 203 -2.29 2.88 -18.80
CA PRO A 203 -1.01 2.95 -18.07
C PRO A 203 -1.10 2.98 -16.53
N ARG A 204 -2.27 3.10 -15.89
CA ARG A 204 -2.34 3.26 -14.42
C ARG A 204 -2.31 1.97 -13.61
N LEU A 205 -2.52 0.82 -14.25
CA LEU A 205 -2.38 -0.50 -13.61
C LEU A 205 -0.92 -0.84 -13.27
N HIS A 206 0.06 -0.22 -13.93
CA HIS A 206 1.47 -0.63 -13.79
C HIS A 206 2.05 -0.33 -12.40
N LEU A 207 1.66 0.77 -11.75
CA LEU A 207 2.21 1.13 -10.44
C LEU A 207 1.64 0.27 -9.30
N VAL A 208 0.35 -0.10 -9.38
CA VAL A 208 -0.28 -1.07 -8.46
C VAL A 208 0.22 -2.50 -8.76
N MET A 209 0.48 -2.82 -10.02
CA MET A 209 1.04 -4.12 -10.44
C MET A 209 2.48 -4.36 -10.00
N VAL A 210 3.30 -3.31 -9.88
CA VAL A 210 4.67 -3.44 -9.36
C VAL A 210 4.66 -3.81 -7.87
N GLN A 211 3.68 -3.33 -7.10
CA GLN A 211 3.56 -3.68 -5.68
C GLN A 211 3.04 -5.11 -5.45
N LEU A 212 2.14 -5.63 -6.29
CA LEU A 212 1.68 -7.03 -6.23
C LEU A 212 2.77 -8.05 -6.62
N LYS A 213 3.68 -7.70 -7.54
CA LYS A 213 4.80 -8.59 -7.94
C LYS A 213 5.87 -8.79 -6.87
N LEU A 214 5.95 -7.91 -5.86
CA LEU A 214 6.91 -8.03 -4.75
C LEU A 214 6.39 -8.89 -3.58
N GLY A 215 5.15 -9.41 -3.66
CA GLY A 215 4.59 -10.38 -2.72
C GLY A 215 4.95 -11.85 -3.02
N HIS A 216 5.71 -12.12 -4.08
CA HIS A 216 6.02 -13.49 -4.56
C HIS A 216 7.50 -13.89 -4.45
N ARG A 217 8.29 -13.23 -3.61
CA ARG A 217 9.62 -13.72 -3.24
C ARG A 217 9.75 -13.76 -1.73
N LEU A 218 9.31 -14.86 -1.15
CA LEU A 218 10.03 -15.75 -0.24
C LEU A 218 9.31 -17.10 -0.24
#